data_AF-Q21ID3-F1
#
_entry.id   AF-Q21ID3-F1
#
_cell.length_a   1.000
_cell.length_b   1.000
_cell.length_c   1.000
_cell.angle_alpha   90.00
_cell.angle_beta   90.00
_cell.angle_gamma   90.00
#
_symmetry.space_group_name_H-M   'P 1'
#
loop_
_entity.id
_entity.type
_entity.pdbx_description
1 polymer ?
#
loop_
_entity_poly.entity_id
_entity_poly.type
_entity_poly.pdbx_seq_one_letter_code
_entity_poly.pdbx_strand_id
1 'polypeptide(L)'
;MRNLLKQAGSKIIASTAILGLSLSAHAGLFEYSYSFGNGNSVSGTLTGDVNGAYVQNVEAVTLTINTQELNQTFYDVGLTNGSWSGDAIVSFDASLNNFLFSDVNYPSQTNYSVFFQMINYGSTHNAKIYNKNPSVYSSDRPINASAWSLTEVASVPEPASLILFGLGLIGVAASRRKNMKISN
;
A
#
# COMPACT_ATOMS: atom_id res chain seq x y z
N MET A 1 57.83 3.14 52.59
CA MET A 1 56.92 4.04 51.85
C MET A 1 56.70 3.45 50.46
N ARG A 2 55.47 3.05 50.15
CA ARG A 2 55.04 2.42 48.89
C ARG A 2 54.56 3.51 47.93
N ASN A 3 55.08 3.57 46.70
CA ASN A 3 54.52 4.36 45.58
C ASN A 3 54.43 3.41 44.38
N LEU A 4 53.24 2.87 44.10
CA LEU A 4 52.19 3.40 43.21
C LEU A 4 52.43 3.05 41.73
N LEU A 5 51.90 1.88 41.36
CA LEU A 5 51.60 1.42 40.01
C LEU A 5 50.64 2.41 39.32
N LYS A 6 51.00 2.91 38.13
CA LYS A 6 50.07 3.57 37.20
C LYS A 6 49.79 2.62 36.03
N GLN A 7 48.67 1.92 36.10
CA GLN A 7 48.09 1.12 35.03
C GLN A 7 47.45 2.08 34.00
N ALA A 8 47.96 2.12 32.78
CA ALA A 8 47.35 2.85 31.66
C ALA A 8 46.37 1.91 30.94
N GLY A 9 45.09 1.97 31.31
CA GLY A 9 44.01 1.26 30.63
C GLY A 9 43.57 2.02 29.38
N SER A 10 43.97 1.52 28.20
CA SER A 10 43.57 2.06 26.90
C SER A 10 42.13 1.64 26.61
N LYS A 11 41.20 2.60 26.54
CA LYS A 11 39.78 2.36 26.23
C LYS A 11 39.57 2.43 24.72
N ILE A 12 39.29 1.29 24.09
CA ILE A 12 38.85 1.22 22.69
C ILE A 12 37.37 1.62 22.64
N ILE A 13 37.07 2.76 22.02
CA ILE A 13 35.69 3.19 21.73
C ILE A 13 35.36 2.65 20.33
N ALA A 14 34.57 1.57 20.28
CA ALA A 14 34.02 1.07 19.03
C ALA A 14 32.83 1.95 18.62
N SER A 15 33.05 2.85 17.65
CA SER A 15 31.98 3.61 17.01
C SER A 15 31.28 2.71 15.97
N THR A 16 30.23 2.02 16.38
CA THR A 16 29.31 1.35 15.45
C THR A 16 28.52 2.42 14.71
N ALA A 17 28.92 2.73 13.48
CA ALA A 17 28.12 3.53 12.58
C ALA A 17 26.87 2.73 12.20
N ILE A 18 25.74 3.03 12.83
CA ILE A 18 24.43 2.58 12.38
C ILE A 18 24.17 3.34 11.09
N LEU A 19 24.43 2.70 9.95
CA LEU A 19 23.92 3.14 8.66
C LEU A 19 22.40 3.11 8.77
N GLY A 20 21.81 4.28 9.00
CA GLY A 20 20.37 4.46 8.97
C GLY A 20 19.86 4.10 7.59
N LEU A 21 19.33 2.88 7.45
CA LEU A 21 18.54 2.51 6.30
C LEU A 21 17.28 3.36 6.37
N SER A 22 17.25 4.44 5.60
CA SER A 22 16.03 5.14 5.28
C SER A 22 15.12 4.13 4.58
N LEU A 23 14.22 3.51 5.34
CA LEU A 23 13.09 2.80 4.76
C LEU A 23 12.25 3.90 4.11
N SER A 24 12.45 4.13 2.81
CA SER A 24 11.45 4.85 2.03
C SER A 24 10.16 4.06 2.20
N ALA A 25 9.15 4.66 2.81
CA ALA A 25 7.78 4.18 2.70
C ALA A 25 7.45 4.22 1.22
N HIS A 26 7.46 3.05 0.59
CA HIS A 26 7.00 2.88 -0.77
C HIS A 26 5.54 2.45 -0.65
N ALA A 27 4.64 3.14 -1.35
CA ALA A 27 3.24 2.75 -1.41
C ALA A 27 3.15 1.29 -1.89
N GLY A 28 2.62 0.42 -1.05
CA GLY A 28 2.37 -0.98 -1.40
C GLY A 28 1.27 -1.08 -2.44
N LEU A 29 1.32 -2.10 -3.29
CA LEU A 29 0.21 -2.49 -4.13
C LEU A 29 -0.65 -3.48 -3.34
N PHE A 30 -1.96 -3.28 -3.31
CA PHE A 30 -2.90 -4.14 -2.62
C PHE A 30 -3.95 -4.65 -3.59
N GLU A 31 -4.34 -5.90 -3.42
CA GLU A 31 -5.54 -6.47 -4.01
C GLU A 31 -6.63 -6.53 -2.95
N TYR A 32 -7.84 -6.12 -3.31
CA TYR A 32 -9.00 -6.21 -2.43
C TYR A 32 -10.15 -6.95 -3.11
N SER A 33 -11.01 -7.55 -2.29
CA SER A 33 -12.27 -8.14 -2.75
C SER A 33 -13.34 -8.17 -1.67
N TYR A 34 -14.60 -8.12 -2.11
CA TYR A 34 -15.76 -8.33 -1.28
C TYR A 34 -16.84 -9.13 -2.04
N SER A 35 -17.39 -10.17 -1.41
CA SER A 35 -18.51 -10.95 -1.95
C SER A 35 -19.80 -10.68 -1.20
N PHE A 36 -20.83 -10.21 -1.89
CA PHE A 36 -22.14 -9.92 -1.31
C PHE A 36 -22.97 -11.20 -1.13
N GLY A 37 -23.90 -11.18 -0.17
CA GLY A 37 -24.78 -12.33 0.09
C GLY A 37 -25.67 -12.74 -1.10
N ASN A 38 -25.87 -11.85 -2.08
CA ASN A 38 -26.63 -12.13 -3.29
C ASN A 38 -25.79 -12.66 -4.47
N GLY A 39 -24.51 -12.97 -4.24
CA GLY A 39 -23.61 -13.53 -5.25
C GLY A 39 -22.90 -12.52 -6.14
N ASN A 40 -23.27 -11.22 -6.08
CA ASN A 40 -22.44 -10.19 -6.70
C ASN A 40 -21.13 -10.05 -5.93
N SER A 41 -20.07 -9.64 -6.62
CA SER A 41 -18.76 -9.39 -6.03
C SER A 41 -18.18 -8.09 -6.54
N VAL A 42 -17.21 -7.59 -5.78
CA VAL A 42 -16.35 -6.49 -6.19
C VAL A 42 -14.92 -6.86 -5.85
N SER A 43 -14.00 -6.50 -6.72
CA SER A 43 -12.57 -6.64 -6.51
C SER A 43 -11.82 -5.51 -7.19
N GLY A 44 -10.54 -5.38 -6.89
CA GLY A 44 -9.70 -4.40 -7.54
C GLY A 44 -8.34 -4.33 -6.89
N THR A 45 -7.60 -3.31 -7.29
CA THR A 45 -6.31 -2.95 -6.74
C THR A 45 -6.31 -1.52 -6.24
N LEU A 46 -5.42 -1.22 -5.32
CA LEU A 46 -5.12 0.13 -4.87
C LEU A 46 -3.65 0.21 -4.46
N THR A 47 -3.08 1.41 -4.45
CA THR A 47 -1.80 1.68 -3.81
C THR A 47 -2.00 2.44 -2.50
N GLY A 48 -1.11 2.25 -1.53
CA GLY A 48 -1.13 3.04 -0.30
C GLY A 48 -0.06 2.65 0.71
N ASP A 49 0.00 3.34 1.83
CA ASP A 49 0.98 3.13 2.89
C ASP A 49 0.38 2.32 4.05
N VAL A 50 1.06 1.23 4.44
CA VAL A 50 0.64 0.46 5.62
C VAL A 50 0.95 1.24 6.90
N ASN A 51 -0.08 1.49 7.70
CA ASN A 51 0.03 2.06 9.03
C ASN A 51 -0.76 1.21 10.04
N GLY A 52 -0.09 0.20 10.61
CA GLY A 52 -0.72 -0.75 11.52
C GLY A 52 -1.74 -1.65 10.80
N ALA A 53 -3.02 -1.51 11.16
CA ALA A 53 -4.11 -2.28 10.56
C ALA A 53 -4.70 -1.60 9.30
N TYR A 54 -4.19 -0.45 8.90
CA TYR A 54 -4.75 0.40 7.85
C TYR A 54 -3.81 0.51 6.67
N VAL A 55 -4.40 0.74 5.50
CA VAL A 55 -3.75 1.30 4.31
C VAL A 55 -4.23 2.73 4.17
N GLN A 56 -3.29 3.67 4.24
CA GLN A 56 -3.51 5.12 4.16
C GLN A 56 -2.98 5.66 2.82
N ASN A 57 -3.25 6.93 2.52
CA ASN A 57 -2.82 7.56 1.25
C ASN A 57 -3.23 6.70 0.04
N VAL A 58 -4.51 6.31 0.02
CA VAL A 58 -5.04 5.39 -0.99
C VAL A 58 -5.05 6.07 -2.34
N GLU A 59 -4.47 5.43 -3.34
CA GLU A 59 -4.36 5.94 -4.70
C GLU A 59 -4.55 4.82 -5.73
N ALA A 60 -4.62 5.19 -7.02
CA ALA A 60 -4.63 4.27 -8.16
C ALA A 60 -5.68 3.14 -8.05
N VAL A 61 -6.85 3.45 -7.49
CA VAL A 61 -7.92 2.48 -7.28
C VAL A 61 -8.46 1.98 -8.62
N THR A 62 -8.45 0.66 -8.79
CA THR A 62 -9.18 -0.03 -9.85
C THR A 62 -10.40 -0.71 -9.27
N LEU A 63 -11.42 -0.95 -10.09
CA LEU A 63 -12.67 -1.58 -9.66
C LEU A 63 -13.15 -2.57 -10.71
N THR A 64 -13.43 -3.78 -10.27
CA THR A 64 -14.07 -4.84 -11.04
C THR A 64 -15.34 -5.21 -10.30
N ILE A 65 -16.49 -5.15 -10.98
CA ILE A 65 -17.78 -5.58 -10.41
C ILE A 65 -18.17 -6.87 -11.13
N ASN A 66 -18.36 -7.93 -10.36
CA ASN A 66 -18.50 -9.30 -10.86
C ASN A 66 -17.29 -9.67 -11.73
N THR A 67 -17.49 -9.80 -13.05
CA THR A 67 -16.43 -10.12 -14.02
C THR A 67 -16.10 -8.94 -14.94
N GLN A 68 -16.66 -7.76 -14.68
CA GLN A 68 -16.49 -6.57 -15.51
C GLN A 68 -15.51 -5.61 -14.87
N GLU A 69 -14.32 -5.50 -15.46
CA GLU A 69 -13.34 -4.47 -15.12
C GLU A 69 -13.83 -3.10 -15.61
N LEU A 70 -13.68 -2.09 -14.75
CA LEU A 70 -14.09 -0.72 -15.03
C LEU A 70 -12.86 0.15 -15.30
N ASN A 71 -12.66 0.45 -16.58
CA ASN A 71 -11.51 1.22 -17.08
C ASN A 71 -11.72 2.72 -16.90
N GLN A 72 -11.73 3.20 -15.67
CA GLN A 72 -11.93 4.62 -15.34
C GLN A 72 -11.19 5.00 -14.06
N THR A 73 -11.01 6.30 -13.86
CA THR A 73 -10.44 6.82 -12.61
C THR A 73 -11.48 6.78 -11.51
N PHE A 74 -11.09 6.25 -10.35
CA PHE A 74 -11.88 6.28 -9.13
C PHE A 74 -11.27 7.28 -8.14
N TYR A 75 -12.14 8.03 -7.48
CA TYR A 75 -11.83 8.89 -6.35
C TYR A 75 -12.17 8.15 -5.07
N ASP A 76 -11.36 8.34 -4.05
CA ASP A 76 -11.57 7.82 -2.71
C ASP A 76 -12.01 8.94 -1.74
N VAL A 77 -12.84 8.59 -0.77
CA VAL A 77 -13.24 9.49 0.32
C VAL A 77 -13.68 8.68 1.54
N GLY A 78 -13.39 9.19 2.74
CA GLY A 78 -13.83 8.65 4.01
C GLY A 78 -15.01 9.42 4.61
N LEU A 79 -15.86 8.71 5.37
CA LEU A 79 -16.94 9.33 6.11
C LEU A 79 -16.42 9.92 7.43
N THR A 80 -16.60 11.22 7.63
CA THR A 80 -16.22 11.92 8.86
C THR A 80 -17.40 12.73 9.36
N ASN A 81 -17.80 12.53 10.63
CA ASN A 81 -18.93 13.23 11.25
C ASN A 81 -20.23 13.12 10.41
N GLY A 82 -20.46 11.97 9.77
CA GLY A 82 -21.61 11.72 8.92
C GLY A 82 -21.56 12.37 7.53
N SER A 83 -20.44 13.00 7.15
CA SER A 83 -20.23 13.63 5.84
C SER A 83 -19.01 13.05 5.12
N TRP A 84 -19.11 12.82 3.82
CA TRP A 84 -17.99 12.35 2.98
C TRP A 84 -17.00 13.49 2.78
N SER A 85 -15.95 13.51 3.59
CA SER A 85 -15.03 14.67 3.66
C SER A 85 -13.68 14.35 4.27
N GLY A 86 -13.49 13.12 4.78
CA GLY A 86 -12.20 12.68 5.29
C GLY A 86 -11.44 11.84 4.28
N ASP A 87 -10.25 11.42 4.67
CA ASP A 87 -9.45 10.48 3.90
C ASP A 87 -10.07 9.07 3.95
N ALA A 88 -9.99 8.33 2.85
CA ALA A 88 -10.43 6.95 2.84
C ALA A 88 -9.57 6.10 3.79
N ILE A 89 -10.24 5.26 4.59
CA ILE A 89 -9.58 4.32 5.50
C ILE A 89 -9.90 2.91 5.02
N VAL A 90 -8.92 2.25 4.44
CA VAL A 90 -9.00 0.84 4.05
C VAL A 90 -8.21 0.01 5.07
N SER A 91 -8.72 -1.13 5.48
CA SER A 91 -8.15 -1.97 6.53
C SER A 91 -8.19 -3.44 6.16
N PHE A 92 -7.22 -4.19 6.68
CA PHE A 92 -7.23 -5.66 6.66
C PHE A 92 -8.39 -6.25 7.46
N ASP A 93 -8.94 -5.49 8.41
CA ASP A 93 -10.15 -5.85 9.16
C ASP A 93 -11.36 -5.12 8.57
N ALA A 94 -12.33 -5.88 8.07
CA ALA A 94 -13.56 -5.33 7.49
C ALA A 94 -14.32 -4.40 8.45
N SER A 95 -14.20 -4.64 9.75
CA SER A 95 -14.84 -3.84 10.79
C SER A 95 -14.17 -2.47 11.00
N LEU A 96 -13.02 -2.21 10.39
CA LEU A 96 -12.32 -0.94 10.49
C LEU A 96 -12.38 -0.11 9.20
N ASN A 97 -13.06 -0.62 8.16
CA ASN A 97 -13.19 0.07 6.88
C ASN A 97 -14.10 1.29 6.96
N ASN A 98 -13.66 2.37 6.34
CA ASN A 98 -14.43 3.60 6.16
C ASN A 98 -14.00 4.30 4.87
N PHE A 99 -14.58 3.88 3.75
CA PHE A 99 -14.27 4.43 2.43
C PHE A 99 -15.45 4.37 1.47
N LEU A 100 -15.38 5.22 0.44
CA LEU A 100 -16.14 5.17 -0.80
C LEU A 100 -15.15 5.34 -1.95
N PHE A 101 -15.18 4.41 -2.89
CA PHE A 101 -14.58 4.56 -4.21
C PHE A 101 -15.68 4.90 -5.20
N SER A 102 -15.56 6.02 -5.91
CA SER A 102 -16.58 6.49 -6.84
C SER A 102 -15.96 7.06 -8.11
N ASP A 103 -16.73 7.00 -9.20
CA ASP A 103 -16.34 7.59 -10.49
C ASP A 103 -16.41 9.12 -10.54
N VAL A 104 -16.78 9.74 -9.44
CA VAL A 104 -16.86 11.19 -9.28
C VAL A 104 -16.22 11.61 -7.97
N ASN A 105 -15.80 12.86 -7.88
CA ASN A 105 -15.23 13.41 -6.65
C ASN A 105 -16.35 13.77 -5.66
N TYR A 106 -16.78 12.79 -4.87
CA TYR A 106 -17.78 12.92 -3.81
C TYR A 106 -17.11 13.51 -2.55
N PRO A 107 -17.07 14.85 -2.41
CA PRO A 107 -18.30 15.52 -2.00
C PRO A 107 -18.82 16.57 -2.97
N SER A 108 -18.00 16.97 -3.94
CA SER A 108 -18.33 18.05 -4.88
C SER A 108 -19.29 17.61 -5.98
N GLN A 109 -19.37 16.30 -6.24
CA GLN A 109 -20.13 15.71 -7.33
C GLN A 109 -20.95 14.53 -6.79
N THR A 110 -22.27 14.56 -7.04
CA THR A 110 -23.20 13.51 -6.57
C THR A 110 -23.79 12.68 -7.71
N ASN A 111 -23.46 12.98 -8.96
CA ASN A 111 -23.95 12.27 -10.15
C ASN A 111 -23.01 11.12 -10.53
N TYR A 112 -22.79 10.19 -9.59
CA TYR A 112 -22.00 8.98 -9.82
C TYR A 112 -22.76 8.00 -10.73
N SER A 113 -22.03 7.23 -11.53
CA SER A 113 -22.58 6.05 -12.23
C SER A 113 -22.09 4.75 -11.59
N VAL A 114 -20.99 4.81 -10.84
CA VAL A 114 -20.42 3.65 -10.15
C VAL A 114 -19.88 4.05 -8.78
N PHE A 115 -20.16 3.22 -7.78
CA PHE A 115 -19.40 3.27 -6.53
C PHE A 115 -19.29 1.90 -5.86
N PHE A 116 -18.27 1.78 -5.01
CA PHE A 116 -18.17 0.77 -3.96
C PHE A 116 -17.88 1.48 -2.64
N GLN A 117 -18.61 1.17 -1.59
CA GLN A 117 -18.31 1.65 -0.24
C GLN A 117 -18.30 0.50 0.77
N MET A 118 -17.48 0.67 1.79
CA MET A 118 -17.57 -0.08 3.03
C MET A 118 -17.42 0.89 4.19
N ILE A 119 -18.46 0.95 5.02
CA ILE A 119 -18.54 1.90 6.13
C ILE A 119 -18.80 1.12 7.40
N ASN A 120 -17.88 1.24 8.35
CA ASN A 120 -18.10 0.93 9.75
C ASN A 120 -17.86 2.19 10.60
N TYR A 121 -18.87 3.07 10.65
CA TYR A 121 -18.79 4.35 11.33
C TYR A 121 -20.10 4.69 12.04
N GLY A 122 -20.02 4.94 13.35
CA GLY A 122 -21.18 5.28 14.18
C GLY A 122 -22.24 4.18 14.16
N SER A 123 -23.46 4.50 13.71
CA SER A 123 -24.53 3.50 13.53
C SER A 123 -24.53 2.84 12.15
N THR A 124 -23.69 3.30 11.21
CA THR A 124 -23.67 2.84 9.82
C THR A 124 -22.65 1.74 9.66
N HIS A 125 -23.14 0.52 9.38
CA HIS A 125 -22.34 -0.69 9.22
C HIS A 125 -22.79 -1.39 7.94
N ASN A 126 -22.26 -1.00 6.78
CA ASN A 126 -22.67 -1.60 5.51
C ASN A 126 -21.57 -1.63 4.45
N ALA A 127 -21.66 -2.63 3.58
CA ALA A 127 -21.00 -2.65 2.29
C ALA A 127 -22.04 -2.40 1.21
N LYS A 128 -21.71 -1.62 0.18
CA LYS A 128 -22.60 -1.37 -0.96
C LYS A 128 -21.82 -1.26 -2.25
N ILE A 129 -22.37 -1.83 -3.31
CA ILE A 129 -21.98 -1.54 -4.68
C ILE A 129 -23.15 -0.97 -5.46
N TYR A 130 -22.82 -0.08 -6.39
CA TYR A 130 -23.74 0.44 -7.38
C TYR A 130 -22.99 0.56 -8.70
N ASN A 131 -23.58 0.06 -9.77
CA ASN A 131 -23.13 0.30 -11.13
C ASN A 131 -24.35 0.49 -12.02
N LYS A 132 -24.52 1.69 -12.58
CA LYS A 132 -25.66 2.04 -13.43
C LYS A 132 -25.75 1.18 -14.71
N ASN A 133 -24.63 0.72 -15.25
CA ASN A 133 -24.56 -0.09 -16.47
C ASN A 133 -23.53 -1.22 -16.29
N PRO A 134 -23.96 -2.46 -15.96
CA PRO A 134 -25.22 -3.09 -16.38
C PRO A 134 -26.35 -3.13 -15.31
N SER A 135 -26.48 -2.09 -14.47
CA SER A 135 -27.49 -2.01 -13.39
C SER A 135 -27.28 -3.07 -12.31
N VAL A 136 -26.11 -3.03 -11.67
CA VAL A 136 -25.78 -3.85 -10.50
C VAL A 136 -26.01 -3.02 -9.23
N TYR A 137 -26.74 -3.59 -8.27
CA TYR A 137 -26.86 -3.05 -6.93
C TYR A 137 -26.84 -4.20 -5.91
N SER A 138 -25.97 -4.08 -4.91
CA SER A 138 -25.95 -4.97 -3.75
C SER A 138 -25.64 -4.19 -2.49
N SER A 139 -26.18 -4.66 -1.38
CA SER A 139 -25.87 -4.12 -0.07
C SER A 139 -25.92 -5.23 0.97
N ASP A 140 -24.91 -5.28 1.83
CA ASP A 140 -24.93 -6.06 3.06
C ASP A 140 -25.00 -5.10 4.25
N ARG A 141 -25.87 -5.42 5.22
CA ARG A 141 -26.01 -4.69 6.49
C ARG A 141 -26.48 -5.68 7.56
N PRO A 142 -25.61 -6.10 8.51
CA PRO A 142 -24.23 -5.67 8.70
C PRO A 142 -23.27 -6.14 7.60
N ILE A 143 -22.04 -5.60 7.59
CA ILE A 143 -20.94 -6.07 6.74
C ILE A 143 -20.65 -7.55 7.05
N ASN A 144 -20.46 -8.37 6.01
CA ASN A 144 -19.98 -9.73 6.16
C ASN A 144 -18.45 -9.75 6.19
N ALA A 145 -17.85 -9.72 7.39
CA ALA A 145 -16.40 -9.60 7.55
C ALA A 145 -15.61 -10.75 6.90
N SER A 146 -16.18 -11.96 6.82
CA SER A 146 -15.51 -13.10 6.19
C SER A 146 -15.50 -13.05 4.66
N ALA A 147 -16.29 -12.16 4.06
CA ALA A 147 -16.32 -11.95 2.62
C ALA A 147 -15.36 -10.86 2.15
N TRP A 148 -14.74 -10.12 3.08
CA TRP A 148 -13.71 -9.12 2.78
C TRP A 148 -12.33 -9.74 2.75
N SER A 149 -11.52 -9.31 1.78
CA SER A 149 -10.09 -9.59 1.74
C SER A 149 -9.34 -8.35 1.27
N LEU A 150 -8.22 -8.07 1.91
CA LEU A 150 -7.22 -7.10 1.50
C LEU A 150 -5.86 -7.78 1.64
N THR A 151 -5.12 -7.89 0.56
CA THR A 151 -3.82 -8.59 0.56
C THR A 151 -2.79 -7.70 -0.10
N GLU A 152 -1.64 -7.54 0.56
CA GLU A 152 -0.49 -6.87 -0.06
C GLU A 152 0.09 -7.74 -1.17
N VAL A 153 0.20 -7.17 -2.36
CA VAL A 153 0.89 -7.80 -3.48
C VAL A 153 2.37 -7.59 -3.24
N ALA A 154 3.04 -8.66 -2.80
CA ALA A 154 4.47 -8.64 -2.58
C ALA A 154 5.18 -8.14 -3.84
N SER A 155 6.01 -7.11 -3.69
CA SER A 155 6.89 -6.67 -4.77
C SER A 155 7.71 -7.86 -5.21
N VAL A 156 7.56 -8.28 -6.47
CA VAL A 156 8.39 -9.34 -7.04
C VAL A 156 9.84 -8.87 -6.89
N PRO A 157 10.71 -9.62 -6.17
CA PRO A 157 12.09 -9.19 -5.98
C PRO A 157 12.71 -8.88 -7.33
N GLU A 158 13.16 -7.64 -7.51
CA GLU A 158 13.88 -7.29 -8.74
C GLU A 158 15.00 -8.31 -8.89
N PRO A 159 15.09 -8.99 -10.06
CA PRO A 159 16.06 -10.06 -10.20
C PRO A 159 17.45 -9.53 -9.86
N ALA A 160 18.27 -10.38 -9.25
CA ALA A 160 19.67 -10.09 -8.90
C ALA A 160 20.52 -9.63 -10.11
N SER A 161 19.94 -9.60 -11.32
CA SER A 161 20.47 -8.99 -12.52
C SER A 161 20.86 -7.53 -12.35
N LEU A 162 20.22 -6.71 -11.50
CA LEU A 162 20.68 -5.33 -11.29
C LEU A 162 22.01 -5.28 -10.52
N ILE A 163 22.15 -6.13 -9.51
CA ILE A 163 23.42 -6.29 -8.78
C ILE A 163 24.49 -6.86 -9.72
N LEU A 164 24.12 -7.85 -10.55
CA LEU A 164 25.03 -8.44 -11.52
C LEU A 164 25.44 -7.43 -12.61
N PHE A 165 24.53 -6.55 -13.03
CA PHE A 165 24.79 -5.47 -13.97
C PHE A 165 25.75 -4.44 -13.36
N GLY A 166 25.51 -4.06 -12.11
CA GLY A 166 26.42 -3.20 -11.34
C GLY A 166 27.81 -3.80 -11.19
N LEU A 167 27.92 -5.07 -10.78
CA LEU A 167 29.18 -5.80 -10.67
C LEU A 167 29.87 -5.97 -12.03
N GLY A 168 29.10 -6.21 -13.10
CA GLY A 168 29.59 -6.29 -14.46
C GLY A 168 30.25 -4.99 -14.91
N LEU A 169 29.61 -3.85 -14.66
CA LEU A 169 30.18 -2.53 -14.96
C LEU A 169 31.46 -2.24 -14.18
N ILE A 170 31.50 -2.59 -12.89
CA ILE A 170 32.71 -2.46 -12.06
C ILE A 170 33.84 -3.35 -12.62
N GLY A 171 33.52 -4.59 -13.01
CA GLY A 171 34.46 -5.52 -13.63
C GLY A 171 35.07 -4.96 -14.93
N VAL A 172 34.24 -4.40 -15.82
CA VAL A 172 34.70 -3.77 -17.07
C VAL A 172 35.60 -2.55 -16.80
N ALA A 173 35.20 -1.68 -15.86
CA ALA A 173 35.99 -0.51 -15.49
C ALA A 173 37.36 -0.89 -14.87
N ALA A 174 37.39 -1.92 -14.02
CA ALA A 174 38.62 -2.42 -13.42
C ALA A 174 39.55 -3.07 -14.47
N SER A 175 39.00 -3.79 -15.46
CA SER A 175 39.76 -4.39 -16.55
C SER A 175 40.50 -3.33 -17.39
N ARG A 176 39.82 -2.22 -17.74
CA ARG A 176 40.44 -1.12 -18.50
C ARG A 176 41.64 -0.49 -17.79
N ARG A 177 41.66 -0.44 -16.46
CA ARG A 177 42.77 0.14 -15.68
C ARG A 177 44.02 -0.75 -15.67
N LYS A 178 43.88 -2.07 -15.79
CA LYS A 178 45.04 -2.98 -15.85
C LYS A 178 45.82 -2.82 -17.16
N ASN A 179 45.15 -2.55 -18.27
CA ASN A 179 45.79 -2.42 -19.58
C ASN A 179 46.53 -1.09 -19.79
N MET A 180 46.41 -0.12 -18.88
CA MET A 180 47.12 1.17 -18.95
C MET A 180 48.50 1.18 -18.26
N LYS A 181 48.93 0.08 -17.61
CA LYS A 181 50.20 0.03 -16.85
C LYS A 181 51.38 -0.65 -17.55
N ILE A 182 51.31 -0.94 -18.86
CA ILE A 182 52.45 -1.51 -19.61
C ILE A 182 53.01 -0.45 -20.58
N SER A 183 53.85 0.42 -20.05
CA SER A 183 54.81 1.23 -20.83
C SER A 183 55.93 1.68 -19.89
N ASN A 184 57.11 1.07 -20.09
CA ASN A 184 58.46 1.30 -19.54
C ASN A 184 59.04 0.05 -18.90
#